data_AF-A0A961BJ64-F1
#
_entry.id   AF-A0A961BJ64-F1
#
_cell.length_a   1.000
_cell.length_b   1.000
_cell.length_c   1.000
_cell.angle_alpha   90.00
_cell.angle_beta   90.00
_cell.angle_gamma   90.00
#
_symmetry.space_group_name_H-M   'P 1'
#
loop_
_entity.id
_entity.type
_entity.pdbx_description
1 polymer ?
#
loop_
_entity_poly.entity_id
_entity_poly.type
_entity_poly.pdbx_seq_one_letter_code
_entity_poly.pdbx_strand_id
1 'polypeptide(L)'
;MNSPFAKRLLPLLLVVLCGLSWRPVMAQKVDFEKQIWPLVERSCVKCHKVPHEENGKTVKPKAALRLDGAWAIMAGSEDGAVLVKGKSAESSLYTRITLPKDDDEVMPPDGKADPLTPAEQELVKKWIDEGADFGGWVGNVVGKPKEVSNSGEKIPVSEIQELYKSLAEGLTPLKEDQWKAVTAAGGRVQTLSDTSPLLSVDFRLVGKDADDADLATIAPIGANIADLNVSDTAVTDASMAVISKLERLVRLDLHGTQIGDAQLGALSGLKNLRYLNLYGTQVSDASLEKLKAMKSLTNVFLWESKVTEAGAKSLEKALPKARISFK
;
A
#
# COMPACT_ATOMS: atom_id res chain seq x y z
N MET A 1 92.41 9.80 17.72
CA MET A 1 91.03 9.32 17.47
C MET A 1 90.16 9.80 18.62
N ASN A 2 89.52 10.97 18.46
CA ASN A 2 88.69 11.64 19.46
C ASN A 2 87.40 12.13 18.78
N SER A 3 86.26 11.93 19.46
CA SER A 3 84.97 12.56 19.20
C SER A 3 85.05 14.09 19.35
N PRO A 4 84.17 14.86 18.68
CA PRO A 4 83.22 15.62 19.50
C PRO A 4 81.79 15.76 18.94
N PHE A 5 80.90 16.00 19.91
CA PHE A 5 79.51 16.43 19.86
C PHE A 5 79.18 17.57 18.87
N ALA A 6 78.01 17.49 18.24
CA ALA A 6 77.26 18.68 17.81
C ALA A 6 75.76 18.52 18.08
N LYS A 7 75.26 19.46 18.90
CA LYS A 7 73.88 19.61 19.40
C LYS A 7 72.91 19.93 18.25
N ARG A 8 71.73 19.29 18.22
CA ARG A 8 70.58 19.79 17.44
C ARG A 8 69.54 20.36 18.39
N LEU A 9 69.30 21.67 18.27
CA LEU A 9 68.20 22.38 18.90
C LEU A 9 66.86 21.90 18.32
N LEU A 10 65.88 21.66 19.19
CA LEU A 10 64.49 21.46 18.84
C LEU A 10 63.75 22.81 19.01
N PRO A 11 63.02 23.34 18.01
CA PRO A 11 62.19 24.52 18.22
C PRO A 11 60.88 24.09 18.90
N LEU A 12 60.55 24.75 20.02
CA LEU A 12 59.24 24.65 20.65
C LEU A 12 58.21 25.32 19.72
N LEU A 13 57.43 24.53 19.00
CA LEU A 13 56.27 25.02 18.26
C LEU A 13 55.09 25.11 19.23
N LEU A 14 54.78 26.33 19.68
CA LEU A 14 53.62 26.61 20.52
C LEU A 14 52.36 26.50 19.65
N VAL A 15 51.73 25.33 19.66
CA VAL A 15 50.43 25.12 19.01
C VAL A 15 49.35 25.81 19.85
N VAL A 16 48.90 26.98 19.39
CA VAL A 16 47.69 27.62 19.90
C VAL A 16 46.51 26.77 19.45
N LEU A 17 46.02 25.91 20.34
CA LEU A 17 44.74 25.22 20.21
C LEU A 17 43.63 26.27 20.32
N CYS A 18 43.29 26.89 19.19
CA CYS A 18 42.06 27.65 19.05
C CYS A 18 40.90 26.65 19.05
N GLY A 19 40.31 26.44 20.23
CA GLY A 19 39.15 25.57 20.43
C GLY A 19 37.92 26.15 19.74
N LEU A 20 37.79 25.89 18.43
CA LEU A 20 36.52 25.98 17.73
C LEU A 20 35.61 24.88 18.29
N SER A 21 34.81 25.26 19.28
CA SER A 21 33.75 24.43 19.82
C SER A 21 32.70 24.22 18.73
N TRP A 22 32.80 23.10 18.03
CA TRP A 22 31.79 22.66 17.07
C TRP A 22 30.52 22.33 17.85
N ARG A 23 29.62 23.30 17.97
CA ARG A 23 28.25 23.03 18.39
C ARG A 23 27.53 22.43 17.18
N PRO A 24 27.06 21.18 17.23
CA PRO A 24 26.20 20.68 16.16
C PRO A 24 24.96 21.58 16.12
N VAL A 25 24.71 22.19 14.95
CA VAL A 25 23.40 22.80 14.69
C VAL A 25 22.43 21.63 14.65
N MET A 26 21.63 21.50 15.71
CA MET A 26 20.50 20.57 15.71
C MET A 26 19.58 21.01 14.58
N ALA A 27 19.51 20.23 13.51
CA ALA A 27 18.62 20.53 12.39
C ALA A 27 17.19 20.58 12.91
N GLN A 28 16.51 21.70 12.68
CA GLN A 28 15.12 21.87 13.07
C GLN A 28 14.25 20.89 12.28
N LYS A 29 13.32 20.22 12.97
CA LYS A 29 12.31 19.36 12.36
C LYS A 29 11.45 20.16 11.38
N VAL A 30 10.91 19.50 10.37
CA VAL A 30 10.01 20.11 9.39
C VAL A 30 8.69 20.46 10.07
N ASP A 31 8.28 21.73 9.94
CA ASP A 31 6.98 22.22 10.41
C ASP A 31 5.92 21.97 9.32
N PHE A 32 5.00 21.04 9.56
CA PHE A 32 4.01 20.67 8.56
C PHE A 32 3.17 21.86 8.10
N GLU A 33 2.58 22.62 9.02
CA GLU A 33 1.64 23.69 8.67
C GLU A 33 2.31 24.83 7.91
N LYS A 34 3.56 25.16 8.24
CA LYS A 34 4.30 26.25 7.58
C LYS A 34 5.01 25.82 6.31
N GLN A 35 5.46 24.58 6.22
CA GLN A 35 6.38 24.14 5.17
C GLN A 35 5.80 23.09 4.23
N ILE A 36 4.91 22.22 4.70
CA ILE A 36 4.35 21.12 3.91
C ILE A 36 2.93 21.45 3.43
N TRP A 37 2.08 21.97 4.30
CA TRP A 37 0.69 22.27 3.97
C TRP A 37 0.53 23.20 2.76
N PRO A 38 1.30 24.30 2.60
CA PRO A 38 1.19 25.15 1.42
C PRO A 38 1.50 24.40 0.11
N LEU A 39 2.36 23.38 0.17
CA LEU A 39 2.71 22.53 -0.97
C LEU A 39 1.53 21.60 -1.31
N VAL A 40 0.99 20.93 -0.28
CA VAL A 40 -0.15 20.02 -0.41
C VAL A 40 -1.40 20.75 -0.90
N GLU A 41 -1.67 21.93 -0.34
CA GLU A 41 -2.81 22.78 -0.71
C GLU A 41 -2.75 23.19 -2.18
N ARG A 42 -1.57 23.68 -2.63
CA ARG A 42 -1.34 24.11 -4.01
C ARG A 42 -1.45 22.96 -5.00
N SER A 43 -0.78 21.84 -4.71
CA SER A 43 -0.53 20.80 -5.71
C SER A 43 -1.51 19.63 -5.66
N CYS A 44 -2.21 19.41 -4.54
CA CYS A 44 -2.98 18.18 -4.32
C CYS A 44 -4.47 18.42 -4.02
N VAL A 45 -4.79 19.43 -3.22
CA VAL A 45 -6.12 19.61 -2.62
C VAL A 45 -7.21 19.89 -3.66
N LYS A 46 -6.88 20.44 -4.83
CA LYS A 46 -7.85 20.63 -5.92
C LYS A 46 -8.62 19.35 -6.27
N CYS A 47 -7.93 18.21 -6.29
CA CYS A 47 -8.49 16.90 -6.66
C CYS A 47 -8.72 15.97 -5.46
N HIS A 48 -7.97 16.17 -4.37
CA HIS A 48 -7.98 15.31 -3.17
C HIS A 48 -8.59 16.02 -1.96
N LYS A 49 -9.76 16.63 -2.14
CA LYS A 49 -10.52 17.26 -1.06
C LYS A 49 -11.85 16.58 -0.82
N VAL A 50 -12.52 16.98 0.25
CA VAL A 50 -13.91 16.61 0.52
C VAL A 50 -14.78 16.73 -0.76
N PRO A 51 -15.77 15.83 -0.99
CA PRO A 51 -16.68 15.97 -2.10
C PRO A 51 -17.25 17.39 -2.19
N HIS A 52 -17.26 17.95 -3.39
CA HIS A 52 -17.66 19.33 -3.63
C HIS A 52 -18.45 19.43 -4.92
N GLU A 53 -19.22 20.51 -5.06
CA GLU A 53 -19.97 20.79 -6.28
C GLU A 53 -19.09 21.53 -7.29
N GLU A 54 -19.07 21.05 -8.52
CA GLU A 54 -18.44 21.72 -9.67
C GLU A 54 -19.39 21.60 -10.87
N ASN A 55 -19.78 22.73 -11.47
CA ASN A 55 -20.73 22.78 -12.59
C ASN A 55 -22.06 22.04 -12.32
N GLY A 56 -22.57 22.12 -11.08
CA GLY A 56 -23.82 21.47 -10.67
C GLY A 56 -23.73 19.94 -10.55
N LYS A 57 -22.52 19.38 -10.48
CA LYS A 57 -22.28 17.97 -10.23
C LYS A 57 -21.40 17.80 -9.00
N THR A 58 -21.73 16.81 -8.17
CA THR A 58 -20.86 16.39 -7.08
C THR A 58 -19.60 15.70 -7.63
N VAL A 59 -18.45 16.33 -7.43
CA VAL A 59 -17.13 15.79 -7.72
C VAL A 59 -16.58 15.12 -6.45
N LYS A 60 -16.31 13.80 -6.55
CA LYS A 60 -15.68 13.02 -5.49
C LYS A 60 -14.16 13.12 -5.56
N PRO A 61 -13.43 12.97 -4.43
CA PRO A 61 -11.98 12.89 -4.44
C PRO A 61 -11.50 11.76 -5.36
N LYS A 62 -10.45 12.03 -6.14
CA LYS A 62 -9.81 11.01 -6.98
C LYS A 62 -9.16 9.93 -6.11
N ALA A 63 -9.22 8.68 -6.56
CA ALA A 63 -8.73 7.49 -5.83
C ALA A 63 -9.30 7.31 -4.40
N ALA A 64 -10.48 7.88 -4.14
CA ALA A 64 -11.04 8.04 -2.79
C ALA A 64 -10.09 8.71 -1.77
N LEU A 65 -9.03 9.40 -2.25
CA LEU A 65 -7.97 9.97 -1.43
C LEU A 65 -8.27 11.42 -1.05
N ARG A 66 -8.15 11.70 0.25
CA ARG A 66 -8.28 13.02 0.86
C ARG A 66 -6.91 13.47 1.39
N LEU A 67 -6.43 14.63 0.93
CA LEU A 67 -5.19 15.27 1.36
C LEU A 67 -5.42 16.62 2.06
N ASP A 68 -6.67 16.98 2.32
CA ASP A 68 -7.07 18.24 2.95
C ASP A 68 -7.33 18.12 4.46
N GLY A 69 -7.02 16.98 5.09
CA GLY A 69 -7.15 16.78 6.53
C GLY A 69 -6.21 15.69 7.05
N ALA A 70 -5.58 15.90 8.21
CA ALA A 70 -4.57 15.00 8.76
C ALA A 70 -5.13 13.59 8.98
N TRP A 71 -6.34 13.49 9.52
CA TRP A 71 -7.03 12.21 9.72
C TRP A 71 -7.25 11.45 8.40
N ALA A 72 -7.48 12.18 7.32
CA ALA A 72 -7.84 11.65 6.02
C ALA A 72 -6.59 11.22 5.24
N ILE A 73 -5.52 12.00 5.33
CA ILE A 73 -4.19 11.65 4.82
C ILE A 73 -3.73 10.32 5.45
N MET A 74 -3.90 10.19 6.77
CA MET A 74 -3.54 8.97 7.51
C MET A 74 -4.47 7.78 7.22
N ALA A 75 -5.70 8.03 6.78
CA ALA A 75 -6.64 6.98 6.39
C ALA A 75 -6.26 6.31 5.05
N GLY A 76 -5.54 7.03 4.17
CA GLY A 76 -5.07 6.51 2.89
C GLY A 76 -6.08 6.66 1.75
N SER A 77 -5.85 5.91 0.67
CA SER A 77 -6.69 5.86 -0.54
C SER A 77 -7.42 4.51 -0.63
N GLU A 78 -8.15 4.29 -1.73
CA GLU A 78 -8.69 2.96 -2.04
C GLU A 78 -7.61 1.89 -2.29
N ASP A 79 -6.37 2.31 -2.59
CA ASP A 79 -5.20 1.46 -2.81
C ASP A 79 -4.37 1.20 -1.53
N GLY A 80 -4.79 1.75 -0.39
CA GLY A 80 -4.17 1.54 0.91
C GLY A 80 -3.43 2.76 1.45
N ALA A 81 -2.36 2.52 2.22
CA ALA A 81 -1.64 3.57 2.92
C ALA A 81 -0.94 4.51 1.93
N VAL A 82 -1.24 5.81 2.04
CA VAL A 82 -0.60 6.86 1.24
C VAL A 82 0.66 7.42 1.92
N LEU A 83 0.70 7.31 3.25
CA LEU A 83 1.73 7.85 4.10
C LEU A 83 2.16 6.81 5.14
N VAL A 84 3.42 6.40 5.10
CA VAL A 84 4.04 5.49 6.06
C VAL A 84 5.05 6.28 6.88
N LYS A 85 4.73 6.50 8.17
CA LYS A 85 5.56 7.32 9.07
C LYS A 85 6.99 6.78 9.14
N GLY A 86 7.97 7.68 8.93
CA GLY A 86 9.39 7.35 8.97
C GLY A 86 9.91 6.64 7.71
N LYS A 87 9.07 6.44 6.69
CA LYS A 87 9.40 5.62 5.52
C LYS A 87 8.92 6.25 4.22
N SER A 88 9.59 7.31 3.76
CA SER A 88 9.29 7.97 2.48
C SER A 88 9.31 7.00 1.29
N ALA A 89 10.25 6.06 1.24
CA ALA A 89 10.34 5.05 0.17
C ALA A 89 9.17 4.04 0.14
N GLU A 90 8.44 3.88 1.25
CA GLU A 90 7.24 3.04 1.33
C GLU A 90 5.94 3.86 1.21
N SER A 91 6.04 5.18 1.08
CA SER A 91 4.88 6.09 1.03
C SER A 91 4.54 6.43 -0.41
N SER A 92 3.38 5.98 -0.89
CA SER A 92 2.94 6.27 -2.27
C SER A 92 2.78 7.76 -2.55
N LEU A 93 2.54 8.59 -1.51
CA LEU A 93 2.59 10.05 -1.61
C LEU A 93 3.93 10.52 -2.19
N TYR A 94 5.06 10.01 -1.65
CA TYR A 94 6.38 10.43 -2.08
C TYR A 94 6.74 9.87 -3.46
N THR A 95 6.39 8.60 -3.71
CA THR A 95 6.56 7.99 -5.04
C THR A 95 5.91 8.84 -6.12
N ARG A 96 4.61 9.14 -6.00
CA ARG A 96 3.83 9.81 -7.05
C ARG A 96 4.28 11.24 -7.35
N ILE A 97 4.83 11.96 -6.38
CA ILE A 97 5.34 13.32 -6.61
C ILE A 97 6.73 13.34 -7.23
N THR A 98 7.43 12.20 -7.33
CA THR A 98 8.80 12.08 -7.86
C THR A 98 8.88 11.34 -9.20
N LEU A 99 7.76 10.79 -9.68
CA LEU A 99 7.70 10.11 -10.97
C LEU A 99 8.03 11.05 -12.14
N PRO A 100 8.51 10.50 -13.27
CA PRO A 100 8.68 11.25 -14.51
C PRO A 100 7.40 11.99 -14.92
N LYS A 101 7.54 13.14 -15.59
CA LYS A 101 6.39 13.98 -15.94
C LYS A 101 5.41 13.30 -16.91
N ASP A 102 5.91 12.38 -17.72
CA ASP A 102 5.16 11.60 -18.71
C ASP A 102 4.55 10.30 -18.15
N ASP A 103 4.82 10.00 -16.87
CA ASP A 103 4.23 8.87 -16.16
C ASP A 103 2.74 9.13 -15.87
N ASP A 104 1.90 8.11 -16.03
CA ASP A 104 0.46 8.23 -15.84
C ASP A 104 0.03 8.26 -14.37
N GLU A 105 0.90 7.82 -13.45
CA GLU A 105 0.70 7.88 -12.01
C GLU A 105 1.29 9.15 -11.37
N VAL A 106 2.00 9.99 -12.13
CA VAL A 106 2.59 11.23 -11.61
C VAL A 106 1.50 12.14 -11.05
N MET A 107 1.76 12.66 -9.86
CA MET A 107 0.85 13.59 -9.19
C MET A 107 1.55 14.92 -8.93
N PRO A 108 0.94 16.05 -9.31
CA PRO A 108 -0.34 16.16 -10.02
C PRO A 108 -0.23 15.75 -11.51
N PRO A 109 -1.33 15.29 -12.14
CA PRO A 109 -1.35 15.03 -13.57
C PRO A 109 -1.10 16.32 -14.37
N ASP A 110 -0.51 16.19 -15.56
CA ASP A 110 -0.13 17.35 -16.37
C ASP A 110 -1.31 18.29 -16.63
N GLY A 111 -1.06 19.59 -16.44
CA GLY A 111 -2.07 20.66 -16.58
C GLY A 111 -3.18 20.67 -15.52
N LYS A 112 -3.14 19.83 -14.47
CA LYS A 112 -4.17 19.83 -13.42
C LYS A 112 -3.82 20.69 -12.21
N ALA A 113 -2.55 20.72 -11.81
CA ALA A 113 -1.98 21.60 -10.79
C ALA A 113 -0.45 21.72 -10.97
N ASP A 114 0.19 22.65 -10.26
CA ASP A 114 1.64 22.83 -10.34
C ASP A 114 2.37 21.69 -9.61
N PRO A 115 3.34 20.99 -10.23
CA PRO A 115 4.10 19.94 -9.56
C PRO A 115 5.04 20.53 -8.50
N LEU A 116 5.45 19.68 -7.55
CA LEU A 116 6.48 20.07 -6.58
C LEU A 116 7.84 20.14 -7.26
N THR A 117 8.62 21.16 -6.92
CA THR A 117 10.03 21.25 -7.32
C THR A 117 10.86 20.19 -6.59
N PRO A 118 12.06 19.82 -7.09
CA PRO A 118 12.94 18.86 -6.41
C PRO A 118 13.25 19.22 -4.95
N ALA A 119 13.38 20.51 -4.64
CA ALA A 119 13.62 20.97 -3.27
C ALA A 119 12.39 20.78 -2.37
N GLU A 120 11.19 21.01 -2.91
CA GLU A 120 9.92 20.77 -2.21
C GLU A 120 9.66 19.26 -2.03
N GLN A 121 9.98 18.44 -3.03
CA GLN A 121 9.94 16.97 -2.91
C GLN A 121 10.85 16.49 -1.77
N GLU A 122 12.08 16.99 -1.68
CA GLU A 122 13.00 16.63 -0.59
C GLU A 122 12.47 17.08 0.79
N LEU A 123 11.79 18.22 0.84
CA LEU A 123 11.15 18.68 2.08
C LEU A 123 10.02 17.75 2.51
N VAL A 124 9.19 17.29 1.58
CA VAL A 124 8.16 16.27 1.84
C VAL A 124 8.81 14.96 2.29
N LYS A 125 9.87 14.50 1.60
CA LYS A 125 10.63 13.31 1.98
C LYS A 125 11.08 13.37 3.43
N LYS A 126 11.75 14.47 3.78
CA LYS A 126 12.29 14.71 5.12
C LYS A 126 11.18 14.71 6.17
N TRP A 127 10.07 15.38 5.91
CA TRP A 127 8.92 15.37 6.82
C TRP A 127 8.38 13.96 7.08
N ILE A 128 8.25 13.13 6.03
CA ILE A 128 7.81 11.74 6.17
C ILE A 128 8.81 10.95 7.03
N ASP A 129 10.10 11.04 6.71
CA ASP A 129 11.18 10.33 7.41
C ASP A 129 11.35 10.77 8.86
N GLU A 130 10.98 12.01 9.21
CA GLU A 130 10.94 12.52 10.59
C GLU A 130 9.72 12.04 11.40
N GLY A 131 8.83 11.26 10.78
CA GLY A 131 7.65 10.64 11.41
C GLY A 131 6.31 11.22 10.96
N ALA A 132 6.31 12.07 9.93
CA ALA A 132 5.13 12.71 9.37
C ALA A 132 4.26 13.41 10.44
N ASP A 133 4.90 14.22 11.27
CA ASP A 133 4.24 14.98 12.33
C ASP A 133 3.46 16.16 11.75
N PHE A 134 2.15 16.24 11.98
CA PHE A 134 1.30 17.33 11.51
C PHE A 134 1.36 18.58 12.39
N GLY A 135 2.09 18.54 13.52
CA GLY A 135 2.27 19.71 14.39
C GLY A 135 0.97 20.22 15.03
N GLY A 136 -0.05 19.37 15.14
CA GLY A 136 -1.38 19.75 15.62
C GLY A 136 -2.34 20.25 14.54
N TRP A 137 -1.89 20.40 13.29
CA TRP A 137 -2.77 20.71 12.18
C TRP A 137 -3.76 19.56 11.95
N VAL A 138 -5.05 19.88 11.97
CA VAL A 138 -6.14 18.88 11.79
C VAL A 138 -6.71 18.87 10.38
N GLY A 139 -6.66 20.02 9.71
CA GLY A 139 -7.31 20.27 8.42
C GLY A 139 -8.82 20.05 8.43
N ASN A 140 -9.36 19.71 7.27
CA ASN A 140 -10.79 19.50 7.04
C ASN A 140 -11.30 18.23 7.73
N VAL A 141 -12.19 18.39 8.72
CA VAL A 141 -12.77 17.31 9.52
C VAL A 141 -14.11 16.78 9.00
N VAL A 142 -14.61 17.26 7.87
CA VAL A 142 -15.87 16.76 7.28
C VAL A 142 -15.70 15.29 6.89
N GLY A 143 -16.60 14.44 7.39
CA GLY A 143 -16.52 12.99 7.20
C GLY A 143 -15.45 12.31 8.05
N LYS A 144 -14.72 13.04 8.92
CA LYS A 144 -13.85 12.45 9.93
C LYS A 144 -14.72 11.52 10.79
N PRO A 145 -14.39 10.23 10.92
CA PRO A 145 -15.07 9.36 11.86
C PRO A 145 -15.05 10.04 13.24
N LYS A 146 -16.20 10.14 13.90
CA LYS A 146 -16.26 10.72 15.25
C LYS A 146 -15.21 10.02 16.11
N GLU A 147 -14.29 10.79 16.67
CA GLU A 147 -13.27 10.25 17.58
C GLU A 147 -14.00 9.53 18.71
N VAL A 148 -13.84 8.21 18.76
CA VAL A 148 -14.06 7.48 20.01
C VAL A 148 -12.86 7.87 20.87
N SER A 149 -13.10 8.79 21.81
CA SER A 149 -12.10 9.25 22.76
C SER A 149 -11.42 8.05 23.43
N ASN A 150 -10.12 8.17 23.68
CA ASN A 150 -9.35 7.34 24.60
C ASN A 150 -10.00 7.32 26.00
N SER A 151 -11.06 6.54 26.14
CA SER A 151 -11.38 5.80 27.35
C SER A 151 -10.89 4.37 27.07
N GLY A 152 -10.39 3.67 28.08
CA GLY A 152 -9.91 2.28 27.95
C GLY A 152 -11.01 1.27 27.64
N GLU A 153 -11.92 1.60 26.74
CA GLU A 153 -13.00 0.77 26.22
C GLU A 153 -12.64 0.45 24.76
N LYS A 154 -12.49 -0.85 24.49
CA LYS A 154 -11.93 -1.39 23.25
C LYS A 154 -12.65 -0.80 22.04
N ILE A 155 -11.90 -0.12 21.16
CA ILE A 155 -12.37 0.18 19.80
C ILE A 155 -12.88 -1.14 19.21
N PRO A 156 -14.10 -1.20 18.66
CA PRO A 156 -14.57 -2.39 17.95
C PRO A 156 -13.55 -2.68 16.85
N VAL A 157 -12.81 -3.76 17.02
CA VAL A 157 -11.83 -4.23 16.06
C VAL A 157 -12.59 -4.41 14.74
N SER A 158 -12.07 -3.90 13.62
CA SER A 158 -12.78 -4.06 12.36
C SER A 158 -13.00 -5.55 12.09
N GLU A 159 -14.14 -5.93 11.52
CA GLU A 159 -14.48 -7.35 11.27
C GLU A 159 -13.34 -8.08 10.52
N ILE A 160 -12.62 -7.35 9.66
CA ILE A 160 -11.45 -7.85 8.95
C ILE A 160 -10.23 -8.09 9.87
N GLN A 161 -9.98 -7.21 10.85
CA GLN A 161 -8.92 -7.38 11.84
C GLN A 161 -9.25 -8.53 12.80
N GLU A 162 -10.51 -8.70 13.21
CA GLU A 162 -10.95 -9.86 13.99
C GLU A 162 -10.79 -11.15 13.20
N LEU A 163 -11.13 -11.13 11.91
CA LEU A 163 -10.90 -12.24 11.00
C LEU A 163 -9.42 -12.60 10.92
N TYR A 164 -8.53 -11.65 10.59
CA TYR A 164 -7.09 -11.93 10.54
C TYR A 164 -6.54 -12.44 11.88
N LYS A 165 -6.99 -11.87 13.00
CA LYS A 165 -6.61 -12.37 14.33
C LYS A 165 -7.05 -13.81 14.53
N SER A 166 -8.29 -14.16 14.19
CA SER A 166 -8.78 -15.54 14.32
C SER A 166 -8.03 -16.51 13.38
N LEU A 167 -7.70 -16.08 12.17
CA LEU A 167 -6.96 -16.90 11.19
C LEU A 167 -5.50 -17.11 11.59
N ALA A 168 -4.92 -16.18 12.34
CA ALA A 168 -3.58 -16.29 12.90
C ALA A 168 -3.49 -17.29 14.07
N GLU A 169 -4.60 -17.67 14.71
CA GLU A 169 -4.59 -18.58 15.85
C GLU A 169 -4.01 -19.95 15.46
N GLY A 170 -3.05 -20.42 16.26
CA GLY A 170 -2.39 -21.71 16.05
C GLY A 170 -1.39 -21.76 14.89
N LEU A 171 -1.15 -20.65 14.18
CA LEU A 171 -0.11 -20.59 13.16
C LEU A 171 1.27 -20.34 13.75
N THR A 172 2.26 -21.03 13.19
CA THR A 172 3.67 -20.75 13.47
C THR A 172 4.14 -19.62 12.54
N PRO A 173 4.74 -18.54 13.07
CA PRO A 173 5.38 -17.52 12.25
C PRO A 173 6.47 -18.12 11.38
N LEU A 174 6.42 -17.85 10.08
CA LEU A 174 7.45 -18.25 9.13
C LEU A 174 8.58 -17.21 9.11
N LYS A 175 9.78 -17.64 8.75
CA LYS A 175 10.98 -16.81 8.59
C LYS A 175 11.35 -16.64 7.12
N GLU A 176 12.14 -15.61 6.82
CA GLU A 176 12.53 -15.26 5.44
C GLU A 176 13.18 -16.40 4.66
N ASP A 177 13.90 -17.30 5.32
CA ASP A 177 14.50 -18.46 4.67
C ASP A 177 13.47 -19.44 4.10
N GLN A 178 12.25 -19.47 4.63
CA GLN A 178 11.20 -20.40 4.22
C GLN A 178 10.46 -19.95 2.95
N TRP A 179 10.58 -18.69 2.53
CA TRP A 179 9.98 -18.17 1.30
C TRP A 179 11.01 -17.63 0.29
N LYS A 180 12.28 -18.04 0.42
CA LYS A 180 13.33 -17.66 -0.55
C LYS A 180 12.99 -18.01 -1.99
N ALA A 181 12.32 -19.15 -2.21
CA ALA A 181 11.87 -19.55 -3.54
C ALA A 181 10.87 -18.55 -4.14
N VAL A 182 9.96 -18.02 -3.31
CA VAL A 182 9.00 -16.98 -3.72
C VAL A 182 9.72 -15.70 -4.10
N THR A 183 10.68 -15.25 -3.28
CA THR A 183 11.48 -14.05 -3.59
C THR A 183 12.37 -14.21 -4.81
N ALA A 184 12.90 -15.42 -5.06
CA ALA A 184 13.70 -15.71 -6.24
C ALA A 184 12.85 -15.72 -7.53
N ALA A 185 11.56 -16.10 -7.41
CA ALA A 185 10.55 -16.01 -8.45
C ALA A 185 9.93 -14.61 -8.59
N GLY A 186 10.51 -13.58 -7.96
CA GLY A 186 10.03 -12.20 -8.06
C GLY A 186 8.90 -11.81 -7.11
N GLY A 187 8.39 -12.76 -6.31
CA GLY A 187 7.34 -12.51 -5.33
C GLY A 187 7.87 -11.83 -4.06
N ARG A 188 7.26 -10.71 -3.67
CA ARG A 188 7.51 -10.05 -2.39
C ARG A 188 6.62 -10.67 -1.31
N VAL A 189 7.23 -11.06 -0.19
CA VAL A 189 6.51 -11.63 0.97
C VAL A 189 6.67 -10.71 2.17
N GLN A 190 5.58 -10.42 2.86
CA GLN A 190 5.56 -9.61 4.09
C GLN A 190 4.60 -10.20 5.12
N THR A 191 4.86 -9.99 6.41
CA THR A 191 3.86 -10.26 7.45
C THR A 191 2.78 -9.18 7.44
N LEU A 192 1.53 -9.54 7.77
CA LEU A 192 0.44 -8.56 7.85
C LEU A 192 0.59 -7.57 9.01
N SER A 193 1.37 -7.94 10.04
CA SER A 193 1.82 -7.06 11.11
C SER A 193 3.08 -7.65 11.76
N ASP A 194 3.75 -6.88 12.62
CA ASP A 194 4.95 -7.33 13.35
C ASP A 194 4.72 -8.57 14.24
N THR A 195 3.46 -8.86 14.56
CA THR A 195 3.07 -9.95 15.46
C THR A 195 2.21 -11.02 14.78
N SER A 196 1.82 -10.81 13.52
CA SER A 196 0.96 -11.75 12.79
C SER A 196 1.81 -12.81 12.06
N PRO A 197 1.50 -14.11 12.22
CA PRO A 197 2.10 -15.16 11.41
C PRO A 197 1.54 -15.18 9.98
N LEU A 198 0.50 -14.39 9.67
CA LEU A 198 -0.09 -14.32 8.34
C LEU A 198 0.76 -13.48 7.40
N LEU A 199 0.77 -13.91 6.14
CA LEU A 199 1.58 -13.34 5.07
C LEU A 199 0.70 -12.67 4.00
N SER A 200 1.23 -11.58 3.47
CA SER A 200 0.87 -11.01 2.18
C SER A 200 1.95 -11.38 1.16
N VAL A 201 1.54 -11.85 -0.02
CA VAL A 201 2.42 -12.17 -1.14
C VAL A 201 2.01 -11.35 -2.36
N ASP A 202 2.98 -10.67 -2.97
CA ASP A 202 2.77 -9.73 -4.07
C ASP A 202 3.78 -9.99 -5.21
N PHE A 203 3.28 -10.33 -6.39
CA PHE A 203 4.09 -10.56 -7.61
C PHE A 203 4.06 -9.36 -8.58
N ARG A 204 3.39 -8.26 -8.26
CA ARG A 204 3.22 -7.13 -9.19
C ARG A 204 4.54 -6.50 -9.65
N LEU A 205 5.58 -6.56 -8.81
CA LEU A 205 6.87 -5.93 -9.11
C LEU A 205 7.57 -6.54 -10.33
N VAL A 206 7.25 -7.79 -10.67
CA VAL A 206 7.78 -8.46 -11.87
C VAL A 206 6.78 -8.49 -13.03
N GLY A 207 5.54 -8.05 -12.81
CA GLY A 207 4.51 -7.94 -13.85
C GLY A 207 4.36 -9.23 -14.66
N LYS A 208 4.29 -9.10 -15.99
CA LYS A 208 4.08 -10.22 -16.92
C LYS A 208 5.20 -11.25 -16.97
N ASP A 209 6.32 -11.00 -16.30
CA ASP A 209 7.38 -12.00 -16.17
C ASP A 209 7.04 -13.07 -15.13
N ALA A 210 6.10 -12.82 -14.20
CA ALA A 210 5.58 -13.84 -13.30
C ALA A 210 4.49 -14.69 -13.98
N ASP A 211 4.67 -16.00 -13.98
CA ASP A 211 3.72 -16.97 -14.53
C ASP A 211 3.19 -17.97 -13.47
N ASP A 212 2.49 -19.01 -13.94
CA ASP A 212 1.93 -20.06 -13.07
C ASP A 212 3.00 -20.87 -12.32
N ALA A 213 4.21 -21.01 -12.88
CA ALA A 213 5.32 -21.71 -12.24
C ALA A 213 5.93 -20.85 -11.12
N ASP A 214 6.04 -19.54 -11.34
CA ASP A 214 6.45 -18.60 -10.30
C ASP A 214 5.46 -18.59 -9.15
N LEU A 215 4.15 -18.52 -9.46
CA LEU A 215 3.12 -18.57 -8.42
C LEU A 215 3.13 -19.91 -7.69
N ALA A 216 3.44 -21.03 -8.35
CA ALA A 216 3.51 -22.35 -7.68
C ALA A 216 4.54 -22.40 -6.53
N THR A 217 5.52 -21.49 -6.51
CA THR A 217 6.51 -21.38 -5.42
C THR A 217 5.90 -21.01 -4.07
N ILE A 218 4.66 -20.48 -4.03
CA ILE A 218 3.99 -20.11 -2.77
C ILE A 218 3.43 -21.32 -2.00
N ALA A 219 3.29 -22.48 -2.65
CA ALA A 219 2.64 -23.64 -2.07
C ALA A 219 3.21 -24.06 -0.69
N PRO A 220 4.54 -24.05 -0.44
CA PRO A 220 5.12 -24.41 0.86
C PRO A 220 4.74 -23.47 2.00
N ILE A 221 4.37 -22.23 1.70
CA ILE A 221 3.99 -21.21 2.70
C ILE A 221 2.48 -20.91 2.71
N GLY A 222 1.70 -21.65 1.91
CA GLY A 222 0.28 -21.38 1.66
C GLY A 222 -0.60 -21.40 2.91
N ALA A 223 -0.21 -22.14 3.95
CA ALA A 223 -0.92 -22.16 5.23
C ALA A 223 -0.95 -20.81 5.94
N ASN A 224 0.01 -19.92 5.66
CA ASN A 224 0.15 -18.61 6.27
C ASN A 224 -0.34 -17.47 5.35
N ILE A 225 -0.63 -17.72 4.07
CA ILE A 225 -1.02 -16.66 3.14
C ILE A 225 -2.47 -16.25 3.40
N ALA A 226 -2.66 -14.97 3.66
CA ALA A 226 -3.98 -14.36 3.81
C ALA A 226 -4.26 -13.29 2.75
N ASP A 227 -3.22 -12.67 2.19
CA ASP A 227 -3.35 -11.73 1.08
C ASP A 227 -2.47 -12.19 -0.10
N LEU A 228 -3.05 -12.27 -1.30
CA LEU A 228 -2.34 -12.61 -2.52
C LEU A 228 -2.64 -11.57 -3.61
N ASN A 229 -1.59 -11.00 -4.18
CA ASN A 229 -1.65 -10.12 -5.33
C ASN A 229 -0.79 -10.68 -6.46
N VAL A 230 -1.43 -11.04 -7.57
CA VAL A 230 -0.78 -11.47 -8.81
C VAL A 230 -1.27 -10.64 -9.98
N SER A 231 -1.66 -9.39 -9.73
CA SER A 231 -2.20 -8.55 -10.77
C SER A 231 -1.17 -8.16 -11.83
N ASP A 232 -1.64 -7.97 -13.06
CA ASP A 232 -0.84 -7.66 -14.24
C ASP A 232 0.31 -8.66 -14.52
N THR A 233 0.16 -9.90 -14.04
CA THR A 233 1.08 -11.00 -14.30
C THR A 233 0.61 -11.89 -15.47
N ALA A 234 1.47 -12.83 -15.90
CA ALA A 234 1.13 -13.83 -16.91
C ALA A 234 0.39 -15.06 -16.34
N VAL A 235 -0.05 -15.00 -15.07
CA VAL A 235 -0.83 -16.05 -14.41
C VAL A 235 -2.11 -16.40 -15.20
N THR A 236 -2.38 -17.71 -15.29
CA THR A 236 -3.53 -18.28 -16.00
C THR A 236 -4.38 -19.14 -15.06
N ASP A 237 -5.43 -19.76 -15.61
CA ASP A 237 -6.31 -20.65 -14.85
C ASP A 237 -5.55 -21.82 -14.17
N ALA A 238 -4.35 -22.18 -14.64
CA ALA A 238 -3.53 -23.23 -14.02
C ALA A 238 -3.17 -22.92 -12.55
N SER A 239 -2.98 -21.64 -12.21
CA SER A 239 -2.68 -21.20 -10.85
C SER A 239 -3.81 -21.43 -9.85
N MET A 240 -5.05 -21.66 -10.30
CA MET A 240 -6.16 -21.97 -9.40
C MET A 240 -5.94 -23.26 -8.60
N ALA A 241 -5.11 -24.19 -9.09
CA ALA A 241 -4.70 -25.39 -8.36
C ALA A 241 -3.89 -25.09 -7.08
N VAL A 242 -3.24 -23.93 -7.02
CA VAL A 242 -2.49 -23.43 -5.85
C VAL A 242 -3.37 -22.49 -5.04
N ILE A 243 -4.01 -21.51 -5.69
CA ILE A 243 -4.82 -20.48 -5.02
C ILE A 243 -5.98 -21.10 -4.23
N SER A 244 -6.64 -22.12 -4.76
CA SER A 244 -7.76 -22.79 -4.07
C SER A 244 -7.36 -23.53 -2.79
N LYS A 245 -6.06 -23.75 -2.55
CA LYS A 245 -5.53 -24.38 -1.33
C LYS A 245 -5.15 -23.37 -0.23
N LEU A 246 -5.27 -22.08 -0.51
CA LEU A 246 -4.96 -21.01 0.44
C LEU A 246 -6.13 -20.79 1.39
N GLU A 247 -6.39 -21.74 2.31
CA GLU A 247 -7.60 -21.77 3.14
C GLU A 247 -7.81 -20.52 4.01
N ARG A 248 -6.74 -19.76 4.28
CA ARG A 248 -6.77 -18.51 5.04
C ARG A 248 -6.83 -17.25 4.17
N LEU A 249 -6.96 -17.39 2.85
CA LEU A 249 -7.02 -16.26 1.93
C LEU A 249 -8.24 -15.38 2.21
N VAL A 250 -7.97 -14.10 2.44
CA VAL A 250 -8.93 -13.04 2.72
C VAL A 250 -9.01 -12.07 1.55
N ARG A 251 -7.87 -11.76 0.92
CA ARG A 251 -7.78 -10.86 -0.22
C ARG A 251 -7.08 -11.55 -1.40
N LEU A 252 -7.73 -11.54 -2.55
CA LEU A 252 -7.18 -12.05 -3.80
C LEU A 252 -7.33 -10.99 -4.90
N ASP A 253 -6.20 -10.54 -5.43
CA ASP A 253 -6.15 -9.65 -6.58
C ASP A 253 -5.61 -10.39 -7.82
N LEU A 254 -6.47 -10.49 -8.83
CA LEU A 254 -6.21 -11.16 -10.12
C LEU A 254 -6.33 -10.17 -11.29
N HIS A 255 -6.36 -8.86 -11.04
CA HIS A 255 -6.65 -7.93 -12.13
C HIS A 255 -5.59 -7.99 -13.23
N GLY A 256 -6.01 -7.79 -14.48
CA GLY A 256 -5.10 -7.80 -15.64
C GLY A 256 -4.45 -9.16 -15.97
N THR A 257 -4.88 -10.25 -15.33
CA THR A 257 -4.40 -11.62 -15.60
C THR A 257 -5.19 -12.30 -16.72
N GLN A 258 -4.74 -13.50 -17.15
CA GLN A 258 -5.41 -14.30 -18.18
C GLN A 258 -6.48 -15.25 -17.62
N ILE A 259 -6.92 -15.04 -16.36
CA ILE A 259 -7.94 -15.87 -15.70
C ILE A 259 -9.27 -15.82 -16.45
N GLY A 260 -9.88 -16.99 -16.65
CA GLY A 260 -11.18 -17.20 -17.29
C GLY A 260 -12.14 -18.00 -16.41
N ASP A 261 -13.19 -18.54 -17.04
CA ASP A 261 -14.26 -19.21 -16.31
C ASP A 261 -13.91 -20.63 -15.83
N ALA A 262 -12.96 -21.29 -16.48
CA ALA A 262 -12.79 -22.73 -16.39
C ALA A 262 -12.45 -23.20 -14.96
N GLN A 263 -11.71 -22.40 -14.20
CA GLN A 263 -11.25 -22.78 -12.86
C GLN A 263 -11.65 -21.80 -11.74
N LEU A 264 -12.32 -20.68 -12.04
CA LEU A 264 -12.69 -19.71 -11.00
C LEU A 264 -13.61 -20.30 -9.93
N GLY A 265 -14.41 -21.30 -10.29
CA GLY A 265 -15.24 -22.05 -9.33
C GLY A 265 -14.46 -22.76 -8.22
N ALA A 266 -13.16 -23.01 -8.41
CA ALA A 266 -12.29 -23.61 -7.39
C ALA A 266 -12.13 -22.72 -6.15
N LEU A 267 -12.37 -21.40 -6.28
CA LEU A 267 -12.35 -20.46 -5.16
C LEU A 267 -13.50 -20.64 -4.17
N SER A 268 -14.54 -21.41 -4.52
CA SER A 268 -15.71 -21.62 -3.65
C SER A 268 -15.38 -22.27 -2.30
N GLY A 269 -14.23 -22.96 -2.18
CA GLY A 269 -13.72 -23.51 -0.92
C GLY A 269 -13.12 -22.45 0.02
N LEU A 270 -12.79 -21.26 -0.47
CA LEU A 270 -12.12 -20.19 0.27
C LEU A 270 -13.12 -19.39 1.13
N LYS A 271 -13.58 -19.99 2.22
CA LYS A 271 -14.61 -19.44 3.13
C LYS A 271 -14.23 -18.10 3.79
N ASN A 272 -12.95 -17.77 3.75
CA ASN A 272 -12.41 -16.55 4.33
C ASN A 272 -12.30 -15.40 3.32
N LEU A 273 -12.48 -15.67 2.02
CA LEU A 273 -12.29 -14.67 0.97
C LEU A 273 -13.34 -13.55 1.10
N ARG A 274 -12.87 -12.32 1.32
CA ARG A 274 -13.67 -11.09 1.45
C ARG A 274 -13.53 -10.19 0.23
N TYR A 275 -12.31 -10.09 -0.30
CA TYR A 275 -11.97 -9.22 -1.42
C TYR A 275 -11.53 -10.08 -2.61
N LEU A 276 -12.18 -9.88 -3.76
CA LEU A 276 -11.86 -10.52 -5.02
C LEU A 276 -11.85 -9.48 -6.14
N ASN A 277 -10.68 -9.24 -6.74
CA ASN A 277 -10.56 -8.34 -7.88
C ASN A 277 -10.36 -9.14 -9.17
N LEU A 278 -11.31 -9.01 -10.10
CA LEU A 278 -11.32 -9.65 -11.41
C LEU A 278 -11.31 -8.62 -12.54
N TYR A 279 -10.85 -7.39 -12.25
CA TYR A 279 -10.77 -6.33 -13.24
C TYR A 279 -9.91 -6.75 -14.45
N GLY A 280 -10.37 -6.48 -15.67
CA GLY A 280 -9.61 -6.77 -16.89
C GLY A 280 -9.36 -8.26 -17.16
N THR A 281 -10.05 -9.18 -16.49
CA THR A 281 -9.90 -10.64 -16.70
C THR A 281 -10.81 -11.16 -17.81
N GLN A 282 -10.65 -12.44 -18.18
CA GLN A 282 -11.50 -13.10 -19.19
C GLN A 282 -12.77 -13.73 -18.59
N VAL A 283 -13.08 -13.46 -17.33
CA VAL A 283 -14.24 -14.00 -16.61
C VAL A 283 -15.55 -13.49 -17.20
N SER A 284 -16.54 -14.38 -17.35
CA SER A 284 -17.87 -14.06 -17.86
C SER A 284 -18.97 -14.38 -16.84
N ASP A 285 -20.24 -14.19 -17.25
CA ASP A 285 -21.41 -14.55 -16.47
C ASP A 285 -21.42 -16.02 -16.00
N ALA A 286 -20.72 -16.91 -16.72
CA ALA A 286 -20.64 -18.33 -16.39
C ALA A 286 -20.02 -18.58 -15.01
N SER A 287 -18.99 -17.82 -14.63
CA SER A 287 -18.37 -17.94 -13.30
C SER A 287 -19.23 -17.41 -12.17
N LEU A 288 -20.16 -16.50 -12.46
CA LEU A 288 -20.93 -15.82 -11.41
C LEU A 288 -21.81 -16.78 -10.64
N GLU A 289 -22.32 -17.86 -11.25
CA GLU A 289 -23.09 -18.89 -10.55
C GLU A 289 -22.33 -19.50 -9.36
N LYS A 290 -21.01 -19.65 -9.49
CA LYS A 290 -20.16 -20.13 -8.38
C LYS A 290 -19.91 -19.03 -7.36
N LEU A 291 -19.65 -17.81 -7.80
CA LEU A 291 -19.44 -16.66 -6.91
C LEU A 291 -20.69 -16.35 -6.05
N LYS A 292 -21.89 -16.58 -6.58
CA LYS A 292 -23.16 -16.44 -5.82
C LYS A 292 -23.20 -17.28 -4.55
N ALA A 293 -22.49 -18.41 -4.50
CA ALA A 293 -22.40 -19.27 -3.32
C ALA A 293 -21.40 -18.76 -2.27
N MET A 294 -20.48 -17.87 -2.65
CA MET A 294 -19.43 -17.33 -1.80
C MET A 294 -19.94 -16.16 -0.95
N LYS A 295 -20.78 -16.47 0.05
CA LYS A 295 -21.42 -15.47 0.94
C LYS A 295 -20.44 -14.69 1.82
N SER A 296 -19.18 -15.10 1.86
CA SER A 296 -18.10 -14.39 2.53
C SER A 296 -17.67 -13.13 1.79
N LEU A 297 -17.85 -13.06 0.46
CA LEU A 297 -17.39 -11.92 -0.33
C LEU A 297 -18.08 -10.62 0.13
N THR A 298 -17.28 -9.57 0.35
CA THR A 298 -17.73 -8.22 0.69
C THR A 298 -17.38 -7.22 -0.40
N ASN A 299 -16.37 -7.51 -1.22
CA ASN A 299 -15.92 -6.65 -2.31
C ASN A 299 -15.58 -7.50 -3.53
N VAL A 300 -16.26 -7.25 -4.64
CA VAL A 300 -16.00 -7.93 -5.93
C VAL A 300 -15.89 -6.87 -7.01
N PHE A 301 -14.79 -6.87 -7.76
CA PHE A 301 -14.53 -5.93 -8.85
C PHE A 301 -14.55 -6.68 -10.17
N LEU A 302 -15.39 -6.22 -11.10
CA LEU A 302 -15.69 -6.91 -12.36
C LEU A 302 -15.50 -6.01 -13.59
N TRP A 303 -14.97 -4.80 -13.41
CA TRP A 303 -14.81 -3.85 -14.50
C TRP A 303 -13.81 -4.36 -15.55
N GLU A 304 -14.06 -4.07 -16.82
CA GLU A 304 -13.31 -4.60 -17.99
C GLU A 304 -13.20 -6.14 -18.08
N SER A 305 -14.01 -6.89 -17.32
CA SER A 305 -14.21 -8.33 -17.54
C SER A 305 -15.24 -8.60 -18.65
N LYS A 306 -15.48 -9.87 -18.98
CA LYS A 306 -16.56 -10.30 -19.90
C LYS A 306 -17.91 -10.46 -19.22
N VAL A 307 -18.04 -10.08 -17.94
CA VAL A 307 -19.32 -10.07 -17.23
C VAL A 307 -20.24 -9.03 -17.84
N THR A 308 -21.52 -9.40 -18.01
CA THR A 308 -22.53 -8.46 -18.48
C THR A 308 -23.13 -7.67 -17.32
N GLU A 309 -23.76 -6.54 -17.62
CA GLU A 309 -24.49 -5.76 -16.61
C GLU A 309 -25.60 -6.59 -15.93
N ALA A 310 -26.25 -7.47 -16.69
CA ALA A 310 -27.26 -8.39 -16.15
C ALA A 310 -26.62 -9.40 -15.19
N GLY A 311 -25.47 -9.96 -15.53
CA GLY A 311 -24.68 -10.84 -14.67
C GLY A 311 -24.27 -10.15 -13.36
N ALA A 312 -23.69 -8.96 -13.46
CA ALA A 312 -23.28 -8.18 -12.29
C ALA A 312 -24.46 -7.86 -11.35
N LYS A 313 -25.60 -7.40 -11.87
CA LYS A 313 -26.82 -7.19 -11.09
C LYS A 313 -27.34 -8.48 -10.45
N SER A 314 -27.22 -9.61 -11.16
CA SER A 314 -27.59 -10.93 -10.63
C SER A 314 -26.71 -11.32 -9.45
N LEU A 315 -25.40 -11.04 -9.53
CA LEU A 315 -24.46 -11.28 -8.43
C LEU A 315 -24.75 -10.37 -7.23
N GLU A 316 -24.99 -9.08 -7.47
CA GLU A 316 -25.34 -8.09 -6.43
C GLU A 316 -26.60 -8.53 -5.66
N LYS A 317 -27.64 -8.97 -6.38
CA LYS A 317 -28.86 -9.52 -5.75
C LYS A 317 -28.58 -10.77 -4.91
N ALA A 318 -27.67 -11.62 -5.35
CA ALA A 318 -27.33 -12.86 -4.65
C ALA A 318 -26.41 -12.64 -3.44
N LEU A 319 -25.62 -11.56 -3.45
CA LEU A 319 -24.66 -11.19 -2.41
C LEU A 319 -25.01 -9.78 -1.88
N PRO A 320 -26.14 -9.60 -1.16
CA PRO A 320 -26.64 -8.28 -0.78
C PRO A 320 -25.76 -7.53 0.23
N LYS A 321 -24.76 -8.21 0.82
CA LYS A 321 -23.75 -7.61 1.71
C LYS A 321 -22.46 -7.26 0.98
N ALA A 322 -22.28 -7.74 -0.26
CA ALA A 322 -21.11 -7.47 -1.07
C ALA A 322 -21.31 -6.18 -1.87
N ARG A 323 -20.26 -5.36 -1.93
CA ARG A 323 -20.15 -4.28 -2.90
C ARG A 323 -19.64 -4.87 -4.21
N ILE A 324 -20.50 -4.86 -5.22
CA ILE A 324 -20.15 -5.28 -6.57
C ILE A 324 -19.78 -4.02 -7.37
N SER A 325 -18.51 -3.89 -7.74
CA SER A 325 -18.03 -2.82 -8.61
C SER A 325 -18.06 -3.31 -10.06
N PHE A 326 -18.96 -2.72 -10.83
CA PHE A 326 -19.17 -3.01 -12.24
C PHE A 326 -19.53 -1.68 -12.93
N LYS A 327 -18.70 -1.19 -13.86
CA LYS A 327 -18.99 -0.10 -14.81
C LYS A 327 -17.76 0.24 -15.62
#